data_AF-A0A7C6UMS3-F1
#
_entry.id   AF-A0A7C6UMS3-F1
#
_cell.length_a   1.000
_cell.length_b   1.000
_cell.length_c   1.000
_cell.angle_alpha   90.00
_cell.angle_beta   90.00
_cell.angle_gamma   90.00
#
_symmetry.space_group_name_H-M   'P 1'
#
loop_
_entity.id
_entity.type
_entity.pdbx_description
1 polymer ?
#
loop_
_entity_poly.entity_id
_entity_poly.type
_entity_poly.pdbx_seq_one_letter_code
_entity_poly.pdbx_strand_id
1 'polypeptide(L)'
;AEEKTWLNLGAKALSAAEKKEIIESALRQGCGLEDIGVQVVELKAEIVKTEEKEEVYTETITGFPEPVQITLDLSGLEITEEDVNLLTAVRYVKDRWGNLQAVKLGGTYDVTSEKFTFYTENFSLYSVVKAEDLLKIVLVINEPEVLINNTKKKVDVPACLIENRTMVPLRFVAEGMGAEVQWKEDIRTVEMHFQDKLLKLVVGKTGPGLEVPAMIEEGRTLVPLRYVVNNLGATVTWFPATQTVMVVK
;
A
#
# COMPACT_ATOMS: atom_id res chain seq x y z
N ALA A 1 -32.39 20.29 -23.59
CA ALA A 1 -31.55 19.32 -24.31
C ALA A 1 -31.40 18.10 -23.40
N GLU A 2 -31.54 16.87 -23.86
CA GLU A 2 -31.46 15.72 -22.95
C GLU A 2 -30.13 15.65 -22.22
N GLU A 3 -30.18 15.42 -20.91
CA GLU A 3 -29.00 15.15 -20.09
C GLU A 3 -28.32 13.87 -20.60
N LYS A 4 -26.99 13.91 -20.78
CA LYS A 4 -26.20 12.75 -21.21
C LYS A 4 -25.10 12.50 -20.21
N THR A 5 -24.86 11.22 -19.91
CA THR A 5 -23.78 10.78 -19.03
C THR A 5 -23.02 9.63 -19.70
N TRP A 6 -21.68 9.69 -19.68
CA TRP A 6 -20.83 8.58 -20.14
C TRP A 6 -19.54 8.46 -19.32
N LEU A 7 -18.88 7.31 -19.42
CA LEU A 7 -17.62 6.99 -18.74
C LEU A 7 -16.46 7.05 -19.74
N ASN A 8 -15.40 7.76 -19.37
CA ASN A 8 -14.10 7.66 -20.03
C ASN A 8 -13.17 6.82 -19.14
N LEU A 9 -12.62 5.75 -19.70
CA LEU A 9 -11.58 4.92 -19.08
C LEU A 9 -10.34 4.94 -19.97
N GLY A 10 -9.17 5.17 -19.39
CA GLY A 10 -7.92 5.27 -20.12
C GLY A 10 -6.78 4.54 -19.43
N ALA A 11 -5.99 3.83 -20.23
CA ALA A 11 -4.67 3.33 -19.85
C ALA A 11 -3.67 3.80 -20.91
N LYS A 12 -2.56 4.42 -20.51
CA LYS A 12 -1.56 4.97 -21.44
C LYS A 12 -0.15 4.74 -20.89
N ALA A 13 0.75 4.24 -21.74
CA ALA A 13 2.18 4.27 -21.48
C ALA A 13 2.74 5.67 -21.77
N LEU A 14 3.46 6.28 -20.83
CA LEU A 14 3.95 7.66 -20.96
C LEU A 14 5.15 7.77 -21.90
N SER A 15 5.36 8.95 -22.49
CA SER A 15 6.57 9.21 -23.27
C SER A 15 7.83 9.20 -22.39
N ALA A 16 8.99 9.04 -23.01
CA ALA A 16 10.28 9.07 -22.30
C ALA A 16 10.51 10.40 -21.54
N ALA A 17 10.03 11.52 -22.10
CA ALA A 17 10.12 12.83 -21.45
C ALA A 17 9.21 12.92 -20.20
N GLU A 18 7.95 12.50 -20.33
CA GLU A 18 7.00 12.44 -19.21
C GLU A 18 7.51 11.50 -18.10
N LYS A 19 8.04 10.32 -18.46
CA LYS A 19 8.68 9.40 -17.51
C LYS A 19 9.83 10.08 -16.77
N LYS A 20 10.75 10.71 -17.51
CA LYS A 20 11.93 11.34 -16.92
C LYS A 20 11.57 12.38 -15.87
N GLU A 21 10.60 13.25 -16.16
CA GLU A 21 10.11 14.26 -15.21
C GLU A 21 9.54 13.64 -13.92
N ILE A 22 8.78 12.54 -14.05
CA ILE A 22 8.21 11.83 -12.90
C ILE A 22 9.31 11.22 -12.04
N ILE A 23 10.26 10.52 -12.68
CA ILE A 23 11.36 9.84 -12.00
C ILE A 23 12.25 10.84 -11.26
N GLU A 24 12.68 11.93 -11.93
CA GLU A 24 13.51 12.97 -11.30
C GLU A 24 12.81 13.67 -10.13
N SER A 25 11.48 13.82 -10.20
CA SER A 25 10.68 14.45 -9.15
C SER A 25 10.44 13.52 -7.95
N ALA A 26 10.14 12.24 -8.21
CA ALA A 26 9.70 11.28 -7.20
C ALA A 26 10.85 10.49 -6.56
N LEU A 27 11.88 10.12 -7.33
CA LEU A 27 13.02 9.31 -6.87
C LEU A 27 14.19 10.21 -6.49
N ARG A 28 13.95 11.11 -5.53
CA ARG A 28 14.96 12.06 -5.05
C ARG A 28 16.08 11.33 -4.29
N GLN A 29 17.26 11.93 -4.22
CA GLN A 29 18.39 11.37 -3.48
C GLN A 29 17.99 11.00 -2.04
N GLY A 30 18.30 9.77 -1.63
CA GLY A 30 17.99 9.27 -0.28
C GLY A 30 16.57 8.71 -0.09
N CYS A 31 15.76 8.59 -1.15
CA CYS A 31 14.43 7.94 -1.05
C CYS A 31 14.47 6.40 -0.98
N GLY A 32 15.65 5.79 -1.18
CA GLY A 32 15.82 4.33 -1.15
C GLY A 32 15.25 3.58 -2.36
N LEU A 33 14.90 4.30 -3.43
CA LEU A 33 14.32 3.75 -4.65
C LEU A 33 15.25 3.97 -5.85
N GLU A 34 15.34 2.97 -6.72
CA GLU A 34 16.15 3.00 -7.95
C GLU A 34 15.28 2.69 -9.17
N ASP A 35 15.31 3.58 -10.18
CA ASP A 35 14.66 3.32 -11.48
C ASP A 35 15.43 2.24 -12.25
N ILE A 36 14.70 1.24 -12.73
CA ILE A 36 15.23 0.12 -13.50
C ILE A 36 14.86 0.18 -14.98
N GLY A 37 14.39 1.33 -15.46
CA GLY A 37 14.05 1.50 -16.87
C GLY A 37 12.63 1.07 -17.25
N VAL A 38 11.81 0.59 -16.30
CA VAL A 38 10.41 0.19 -16.57
C VAL A 38 9.56 1.39 -16.99
N GLN A 39 8.64 1.13 -17.92
CA GLN A 39 7.74 2.13 -18.47
C GLN A 39 6.75 2.63 -17.41
N VAL A 40 6.50 3.94 -17.38
CA VAL A 40 5.44 4.51 -16.52
C VAL A 40 4.10 4.41 -17.24
N VAL A 41 3.10 3.83 -16.57
CA VAL A 41 1.73 3.70 -17.10
C VAL A 41 0.77 4.56 -16.29
N GLU A 42 -0.10 5.29 -16.99
CA GLU A 42 -1.22 6.03 -16.43
C GLU A 42 -2.48 5.17 -16.50
N LEU A 43 -3.21 5.07 -15.40
CA LEU A 43 -4.60 4.63 -15.36
C LEU A 43 -5.46 5.81 -14.93
N LYS A 44 -6.52 6.12 -15.68
CA LYS A 44 -7.49 7.17 -15.35
C LYS A 44 -8.92 6.77 -15.68
N ALA A 45 -9.85 7.29 -14.90
CA ALA A 45 -11.27 7.16 -15.16
C ALA A 45 -12.02 8.41 -14.73
N GLU A 46 -12.99 8.83 -15.54
CA GLU A 46 -13.82 10.01 -15.29
C GLU A 46 -15.24 9.80 -15.85
N ILE A 47 -16.23 10.33 -15.14
CA ILE A 47 -17.62 10.39 -15.59
C ILE A 47 -17.86 11.79 -16.15
N VAL A 48 -18.34 11.87 -17.38
CA VAL A 48 -18.69 13.13 -18.03
C VAL A 48 -20.21 13.25 -18.11
N LYS A 49 -20.74 14.39 -17.67
CA LYS A 49 -22.18 14.72 -17.68
C LYS A 49 -22.40 16.00 -18.49
N THR A 50 -23.46 16.05 -19.29
CA THR A 50 -23.87 17.26 -20.03
C THR A 50 -25.29 17.64 -19.66
N GLU A 51 -25.50 18.91 -19.29
CA GLU A 51 -26.82 19.45 -18.93
C GLU A 51 -27.51 20.21 -20.08
N GLU A 52 -28.77 20.62 -19.85
CA GLU A 52 -29.67 21.26 -20.82
C GLU A 52 -29.09 22.51 -21.53
N LYS A 53 -28.04 23.13 -20.97
CA LYS A 53 -27.37 24.35 -21.45
C LYS A 53 -25.97 24.11 -22.08
N GLU A 54 -25.65 22.87 -22.45
CA GLU A 54 -24.31 22.46 -22.92
C GLU A 54 -23.19 22.60 -21.88
N GLU A 55 -23.53 22.76 -20.60
CA GLU A 55 -22.56 22.70 -19.52
C GLU A 55 -22.04 21.27 -19.36
N VAL A 56 -20.73 21.11 -19.31
CA VAL A 56 -20.04 19.81 -19.18
C VAL A 56 -19.41 19.72 -17.80
N TYR A 57 -19.76 18.68 -17.06
CA TYR A 57 -19.22 18.36 -15.74
C TYR A 57 -18.42 17.07 -15.81
N THR A 58 -17.23 17.06 -15.20
CA THR A 58 -16.37 15.87 -15.11
C THR A 58 -16.14 15.49 -13.66
N GLU A 59 -16.42 14.23 -13.33
CA GLU A 59 -16.20 13.65 -12.01
C GLU A 59 -15.11 12.57 -12.12
N THR A 60 -13.98 12.76 -11.46
CA THR A 60 -12.88 11.78 -11.47
C THR A 60 -13.21 10.58 -10.59
N ILE A 61 -13.08 9.38 -11.14
CA ILE A 61 -13.13 8.15 -10.35
C ILE A 61 -11.74 7.92 -9.77
N THR A 62 -11.65 7.87 -8.45
CA THR A 62 -10.37 7.80 -7.73
C THR A 62 -9.87 6.37 -7.55
N GLY A 63 -10.75 5.37 -7.63
CA GLY A 63 -10.34 3.99 -7.39
C GLY A 63 -11.35 2.91 -7.75
N PHE A 64 -10.98 1.69 -7.36
CA PHE A 64 -11.73 0.46 -7.57
C PHE A 64 -12.32 -0.02 -6.25
N PRO A 65 -13.49 -0.69 -6.27
CA PRO A 65 -14.10 -1.24 -5.06
C PRO A 65 -13.29 -2.40 -4.46
N GLU A 66 -12.51 -3.10 -5.28
CA GLU A 66 -11.57 -4.14 -4.89
C GLU A 66 -10.24 -3.96 -5.62
N PRO A 67 -9.12 -4.46 -5.07
CA PRO A 67 -7.83 -4.37 -5.74
C PRO A 67 -7.84 -5.04 -7.12
N VAL A 68 -7.47 -4.30 -8.15
CA VAL A 68 -7.32 -4.82 -9.51
C VAL A 68 -5.86 -5.21 -9.77
N GLN A 69 -5.68 -6.32 -10.49
CA GLN A 69 -4.37 -6.80 -10.89
C GLN A 69 -3.84 -5.99 -12.08
N ILE A 70 -2.59 -5.55 -11.99
CA ILE A 70 -1.83 -4.94 -13.09
C ILE A 70 -0.62 -5.81 -13.37
N THR A 71 -0.33 -6.00 -14.65
CA THR A 71 0.86 -6.74 -15.11
C THR A 71 1.66 -5.86 -16.06
N LEU A 72 2.94 -5.69 -15.76
CA LEU A 72 3.89 -4.98 -16.59
C LEU A 72 4.90 -5.96 -17.16
N ASP A 73 5.25 -5.74 -18.41
CA ASP A 73 6.28 -6.50 -19.12
C ASP A 73 7.65 -5.87 -18.82
N LEU A 74 8.55 -6.66 -18.24
CA LEU A 74 9.92 -6.26 -17.92
C LEU A 74 10.92 -6.90 -18.90
N SER A 75 10.43 -7.50 -20.00
CA SER A 75 11.28 -8.15 -20.98
C SER A 75 12.34 -7.19 -21.52
N GLY A 76 13.57 -7.69 -21.65
CA GLY A 76 14.72 -6.92 -22.12
C GLY A 76 15.41 -6.05 -21.07
N LEU A 77 14.99 -6.13 -19.80
CA LEU A 77 15.74 -5.57 -18.67
C LEU A 77 16.65 -6.62 -18.04
N GLU A 78 17.85 -6.22 -17.63
CA GLU A 78 18.77 -7.08 -16.91
C GLU A 78 18.37 -7.14 -15.42
N ILE A 79 17.65 -8.19 -15.03
CA ILE A 79 17.20 -8.42 -13.65
C ILE A 79 17.93 -9.65 -13.11
N THR A 80 18.75 -9.45 -12.09
CA THR A 80 19.47 -10.55 -11.42
C THR A 80 18.58 -11.27 -10.41
N GLU A 81 18.98 -12.45 -9.94
CA GLU A 81 18.25 -13.17 -8.87
C GLU A 81 18.16 -12.36 -7.57
N GLU A 82 19.19 -11.55 -7.26
CA GLU A 82 19.20 -10.69 -6.08
C GLU A 82 18.18 -9.55 -6.21
N ASP A 83 18.05 -8.99 -7.42
CA ASP A 83 17.11 -7.91 -7.71
C ASP A 83 15.66 -8.31 -7.47
N VAL A 84 15.31 -9.59 -7.73
CA VAL A 84 13.93 -10.09 -7.62
C VAL A 84 13.31 -9.77 -6.26
N ASN A 85 14.10 -9.83 -5.18
CA ASN A 85 13.61 -9.57 -3.82
C ASN A 85 13.53 -8.07 -3.48
N LEU A 86 14.08 -7.21 -4.34
CA LEU A 86 14.07 -5.76 -4.18
C LEU A 86 13.02 -5.08 -5.08
N LEU A 87 12.46 -5.80 -6.05
CA LEU A 87 11.46 -5.26 -6.97
C LEU A 87 10.14 -4.94 -6.27
N THR A 88 9.64 -3.73 -6.49
CA THR A 88 8.32 -3.29 -6.05
C THR A 88 7.67 -2.43 -7.12
N ALA A 89 6.37 -2.60 -7.32
CA ALA A 89 5.58 -1.59 -7.98
C ALA A 89 5.52 -0.33 -7.11
N VAL A 90 5.47 0.82 -7.77
CA VAL A 90 5.27 2.12 -7.14
C VAL A 90 4.09 2.83 -7.77
N ARG A 91 3.33 3.53 -6.93
CA ARG A 91 2.32 4.49 -7.33
C ARG A 91 2.85 5.89 -7.10
N TYR A 92 2.85 6.72 -8.14
CA TYR A 92 3.25 8.12 -7.99
C TYR A 92 2.05 8.98 -7.59
N VAL A 93 2.14 9.61 -6.43
CA VAL A 93 1.11 10.50 -5.88
C VAL A 93 1.70 11.88 -5.62
N LYS A 94 0.90 12.92 -5.84
CA LYS A 94 1.30 14.28 -5.45
C LYS A 94 1.00 14.49 -3.97
N ASP A 95 1.95 15.06 -3.24
CA ASP A 95 1.71 15.56 -1.89
C ASP A 95 0.89 16.87 -1.91
N ARG A 96 0.60 17.42 -0.72
CA ARG A 96 -0.15 18.68 -0.56
C ARG A 96 0.56 19.92 -1.14
N TRP A 97 1.84 19.81 -1.46
CA TRP A 97 2.65 20.85 -2.07
C TRP A 97 2.86 20.61 -3.57
N GLY A 98 2.29 19.54 -4.12
CA GLY A 98 2.38 19.17 -5.53
C GLY A 98 3.62 18.36 -5.90
N ASN A 99 4.48 18.00 -4.95
CA ASN A 99 5.65 17.15 -5.23
C ASN A 99 5.21 15.70 -5.44
N LEU A 100 5.80 15.01 -6.41
CA LEU A 100 5.57 13.58 -6.59
C LEU A 100 6.30 12.78 -5.52
N GLN A 101 5.61 11.77 -5.00
CA GLN A 101 6.09 10.78 -4.06
C GLN A 101 5.78 9.40 -4.60
N ALA A 102 6.74 8.49 -4.50
CA ALA A 102 6.53 7.10 -4.85
C ALA A 102 6.05 6.32 -3.62
N VAL A 103 4.90 5.66 -3.76
CA VAL A 103 4.31 4.79 -2.74
C VAL A 103 4.51 3.35 -3.16
N LYS A 104 5.27 2.57 -2.39
CA LYS A 104 5.52 1.15 -2.65
C LYS A 104 4.23 0.34 -2.51
N LEU A 105 4.01 -0.57 -3.46
CA LEU A 105 2.84 -1.45 -3.54
C LEU A 105 3.20 -2.95 -3.49
N GLY A 106 4.50 -3.28 -3.54
CA GLY A 106 4.98 -4.65 -3.63
C GLY A 106 4.72 -5.24 -5.02
N GLY A 107 4.47 -6.54 -5.06
CA GLY A 107 4.25 -7.29 -6.29
C GLY A 107 5.04 -8.59 -6.30
N THR A 108 5.07 -9.21 -7.47
CA THR A 108 5.78 -10.46 -7.75
C THR A 108 6.32 -10.42 -9.17
N TYR A 109 7.58 -10.77 -9.33
CA TYR A 109 8.22 -10.97 -10.64
C TYR A 109 8.26 -12.46 -10.97
N ASP A 110 7.81 -12.81 -12.17
CA ASP A 110 7.95 -14.15 -12.73
C ASP A 110 9.13 -14.16 -13.71
N VAL A 111 10.20 -14.86 -13.33
CA VAL A 111 11.46 -14.91 -14.09
C VAL A 111 11.29 -15.63 -15.45
N THR A 112 10.32 -16.53 -15.57
CA THR A 112 10.13 -17.31 -16.81
C THR A 112 9.39 -16.50 -17.87
N SER A 113 8.40 -15.72 -17.45
CA SER A 113 7.58 -14.89 -18.34
C SER A 113 8.04 -13.44 -18.43
N GLU A 114 9.02 -13.05 -17.61
CA GLU A 114 9.56 -11.69 -17.49
C GLU A 114 8.47 -10.64 -17.14
N LYS A 115 7.42 -11.09 -16.46
CA LYS A 115 6.27 -10.25 -16.08
C LYS A 115 6.31 -9.89 -14.61
N PHE A 116 6.03 -8.62 -14.31
CA PHE A 116 5.83 -8.14 -12.96
C PHE A 116 4.34 -7.87 -12.70
N THR A 117 3.81 -8.48 -11.66
CA THR A 117 2.40 -8.38 -11.30
C THR A 117 2.24 -7.72 -9.92
N PHE A 118 1.30 -6.78 -9.83
CA PHE A 118 0.94 -6.12 -8.58
C PHE A 118 -0.55 -5.78 -8.56
N TYR A 119 -1.03 -5.25 -7.43
CA TYR A 119 -2.42 -4.87 -7.25
C TYR A 119 -2.55 -3.40 -6.84
N THR A 120 -3.63 -2.76 -7.28
CA THR A 120 -3.96 -1.39 -6.89
C THR A 120 -5.47 -1.20 -6.75
N GLU A 121 -5.85 -0.31 -5.84
CA GLU A 121 -7.24 0.12 -5.65
C GLU A 121 -7.47 1.52 -6.23
N ASN A 122 -6.49 2.12 -6.91
CA ASN A 122 -6.54 3.54 -7.30
C ASN A 122 -6.27 3.74 -8.79
N PHE A 123 -6.79 4.82 -9.36
CA PHE A 123 -6.34 5.35 -10.64
C PHE A 123 -5.13 6.28 -10.39
N SER A 124 -4.02 6.05 -11.09
CA SER A 124 -2.76 6.76 -10.85
C SER A 124 -1.71 6.46 -11.92
N LEU A 125 -0.47 6.88 -11.65
CA LEU A 125 0.72 6.57 -12.42
C LEU A 125 1.49 5.44 -11.73
N TYR A 126 1.93 4.45 -12.48
CA TYR A 126 2.59 3.25 -11.96
C TYR A 126 3.88 2.92 -12.71
N SER A 127 4.86 2.37 -11.99
CA SER A 127 6.05 1.74 -12.55
C SER A 127 6.55 0.64 -11.61
N VAL A 128 7.66 -0.02 -11.96
CA VAL A 128 8.42 -0.92 -11.09
C VAL A 128 9.81 -0.33 -10.87
N VAL A 129 10.29 -0.42 -9.64
CA VAL A 129 11.59 0.08 -9.18
C VAL A 129 12.24 -0.96 -8.26
N LYS A 130 13.52 -0.80 -7.95
CA LYS A 130 14.17 -1.51 -6.83
C LYS A 130 14.04 -0.67 -5.55
N ALA A 131 13.89 -1.34 -4.42
CA ALA A 131 13.89 -0.75 -3.09
C ALA A 131 14.74 -1.60 -2.14
N GLU A 132 15.85 -1.05 -1.64
CA GLU A 132 16.78 -1.79 -0.76
C GLU A 132 16.18 -2.14 0.60
N ASP A 133 15.29 -1.29 1.10
CA ASP A 133 14.62 -1.42 2.39
C ASP A 133 13.19 -1.99 2.26
N LEU A 134 12.93 -2.74 1.17
CA LEU A 134 11.60 -3.30 0.91
C LEU A 134 11.17 -4.27 2.00
N LEU A 135 10.06 -3.95 2.64
CA LEU A 135 9.38 -4.84 3.58
C LEU A 135 8.00 -5.18 3.05
N LYS A 136 7.75 -6.47 2.85
CA LYS A 136 6.46 -7.04 2.47
C LYS A 136 6.02 -8.03 3.53
N ILE A 137 4.88 -7.74 4.17
CA ILE A 137 4.23 -8.65 5.12
C ILE A 137 2.92 -9.11 4.49
N VAL A 138 2.72 -10.42 4.40
CA VAL A 138 1.45 -11.03 3.93
C VAL A 138 0.90 -11.90 5.04
N LEU A 139 -0.37 -11.70 5.38
CA LEU A 139 -1.08 -12.49 6.37
C LEU A 139 -2.48 -12.85 5.86
N VAL A 140 -3.00 -13.97 6.34
CA VAL A 140 -4.36 -14.42 6.06
C VAL A 140 -5.15 -14.37 7.36
N ILE A 141 -6.39 -13.91 7.31
CA ILE A 141 -7.25 -13.85 8.50
C ILE A 141 -7.40 -15.24 9.11
N ASN A 142 -7.26 -15.31 10.43
CA ASN A 142 -7.32 -16.50 11.27
C ASN A 142 -6.22 -17.55 11.01
N GLU A 143 -5.20 -17.21 10.23
CA GLU A 143 -4.05 -18.09 9.98
C GLU A 143 -2.82 -17.65 10.79
N PRO A 144 -2.15 -18.58 11.51
CA PRO A 144 -0.96 -18.25 12.30
C PRO A 144 0.30 -18.17 11.43
N GLU A 145 0.28 -18.70 10.21
CA GLU A 145 1.40 -18.59 9.27
C GLU A 145 1.31 -17.26 8.50
N VAL A 146 2.41 -16.50 8.52
CA VAL A 146 2.56 -15.22 7.84
C VAL A 146 3.83 -15.23 7.00
N LEU A 147 3.88 -14.41 5.95
CA LEU A 147 5.07 -14.23 5.13
C LEU A 147 5.69 -12.86 5.43
N ILE A 148 6.99 -12.83 5.71
CA ILE A 148 7.79 -11.60 5.72
C ILE A 148 8.88 -11.75 4.66
N ASN A 149 8.86 -10.91 3.64
CA ASN A 149 9.78 -10.99 2.49
C ASN A 149 9.91 -12.43 1.97
N ASN A 150 8.76 -13.05 1.68
CA ASN A 150 8.62 -14.44 1.23
C ASN A 150 9.05 -15.53 2.22
N THR A 151 9.53 -15.16 3.41
CA THR A 151 9.91 -16.11 4.46
C THR A 151 8.72 -16.38 5.38
N LYS A 152 8.36 -17.65 5.53
CA LYS A 152 7.32 -18.08 6.47
C LYS A 152 7.74 -17.84 7.91
N LYS A 153 6.86 -17.21 8.68
CA LYS A 153 6.95 -17.06 10.13
C LYS A 153 5.63 -17.49 10.76
N LYS A 154 5.68 -17.83 12.05
CA LYS A 154 4.48 -18.16 12.82
C LYS A 154 4.25 -17.07 13.85
N VAL A 155 3.02 -16.57 13.91
CA VAL A 155 2.52 -15.75 15.02
C VAL A 155 1.73 -16.63 15.98
N ASP A 156 1.76 -16.28 17.26
CA ASP A 156 1.02 -17.00 18.30
C ASP A 156 -0.46 -16.65 18.30
N VAL A 157 -0.78 -15.38 18.07
CA VAL A 157 -2.15 -14.90 17.85
C VAL A 157 -2.31 -14.48 16.38
N PRO A 158 -3.19 -15.13 15.59
CA PRO A 158 -3.39 -14.76 14.19
C PRO A 158 -4.09 -13.41 14.06
N ALA A 159 -4.03 -12.80 12.87
CA ALA A 159 -4.86 -11.65 12.56
C ALA A 159 -6.33 -12.07 12.51
N CYS A 160 -7.25 -11.25 12.98
CA CYS A 160 -8.68 -11.57 12.99
C CYS A 160 -9.52 -10.41 12.46
N LEU A 161 -10.79 -10.67 12.11
CA LEU A 161 -11.76 -9.63 11.74
C LEU A 161 -12.69 -9.36 12.92
N ILE A 162 -12.64 -8.14 13.44
CA ILE A 162 -13.53 -7.68 14.52
C ILE A 162 -14.13 -6.35 14.08
N GLU A 163 -15.47 -6.25 14.12
CA GLU A 163 -16.23 -5.07 13.68
C GLU A 163 -15.84 -4.59 12.27
N ASN A 164 -15.64 -5.52 11.34
CA ASN A 164 -15.17 -5.25 9.97
C ASN A 164 -13.82 -4.50 9.91
N ARG A 165 -12.95 -4.70 10.90
CA ARG A 165 -11.56 -4.24 10.90
C ARG A 165 -10.64 -5.44 11.05
N THR A 166 -9.56 -5.44 10.27
CA THR A 166 -8.46 -6.38 10.46
C THR A 166 -7.68 -5.99 11.70
N MET A 167 -7.74 -6.83 12.71
CA MET A 167 -7.02 -6.71 13.97
C MET A 167 -5.76 -7.56 13.88
N VAL A 168 -4.62 -6.99 14.26
CA VAL A 168 -3.32 -7.67 14.18
C VAL A 168 -2.57 -7.53 15.51
N PRO A 169 -1.72 -8.50 15.88
CA PRO A 169 -0.82 -8.33 17.02
C PRO A 169 0.12 -7.15 16.76
N LEU A 170 -0.02 -6.09 17.56
CA LEU A 170 0.69 -4.82 17.36
C LEU A 170 2.20 -5.04 17.26
N ARG A 171 2.76 -5.83 18.19
CA ARG A 171 4.21 -6.06 18.25
C ARG A 171 4.74 -6.70 16.96
N PHE A 172 4.03 -7.69 16.43
CA PHE A 172 4.42 -8.39 15.20
C PHE A 172 4.55 -7.42 14.01
N VAL A 173 3.53 -6.58 13.78
CA VAL A 173 3.55 -5.64 12.65
C VAL A 173 4.48 -4.45 12.90
N ALA A 174 4.47 -3.89 14.12
CA ALA A 174 5.22 -2.67 14.44
C ALA A 174 6.73 -2.93 14.50
N GLU A 175 7.18 -3.98 15.20
CA GLU A 175 8.60 -4.31 15.30
C GLU A 175 9.16 -4.80 13.96
N GLY A 176 8.36 -5.53 13.17
CA GLY A 176 8.72 -5.92 11.81
C GLY A 176 9.00 -4.72 10.90
N MET A 177 8.42 -3.56 11.21
CA MET A 177 8.57 -2.30 10.49
C MET A 177 9.57 -1.34 11.14
N GLY A 178 10.29 -1.78 12.18
CA GLY A 178 11.32 -1.02 12.87
C GLY A 178 10.83 -0.10 13.99
N ALA A 179 9.60 -0.28 14.47
CA ALA A 179 9.09 0.44 15.64
C ALA A 179 9.36 -0.33 16.94
N GLU A 180 9.61 0.39 18.03
CA GLU A 180 9.70 -0.18 19.37
C GLU A 180 8.32 -0.15 20.04
N VAL A 181 7.94 -1.24 20.72
CA VAL A 181 6.65 -1.36 21.40
C VAL A 181 6.84 -1.63 22.89
N GLN A 182 6.34 -0.71 23.73
CA GLN A 182 6.38 -0.82 25.18
C GLN A 182 4.97 -0.91 25.77
N TRP A 183 4.80 -1.81 26.74
CA TRP A 183 3.56 -1.92 27.51
C TRP A 183 3.70 -1.19 28.85
N LYS A 184 2.75 -0.31 29.16
CA LYS A 184 2.62 0.40 30.45
C LYS A 184 1.43 -0.18 31.19
N GLU A 185 1.71 -1.13 32.08
CA GLU A 185 0.70 -1.91 32.82
C GLU A 185 -0.20 -1.03 33.69
N ASP A 186 0.40 -0.09 34.43
CA ASP A 186 -0.25 0.82 35.37
C ASP A 186 -1.39 1.64 34.75
N ILE A 187 -1.22 2.02 33.49
CA ILE A 187 -2.19 2.81 32.72
C ILE A 187 -2.80 2.04 31.55
N ARG A 188 -2.59 0.73 31.48
CA ARG A 188 -3.05 -0.17 30.40
C ARG A 188 -2.84 0.40 29.00
N THR A 189 -1.65 0.95 28.76
CA THR A 189 -1.31 1.69 27.54
C THR A 189 -0.17 1.03 26.80
N VAL A 190 -0.33 0.85 25.48
CA VAL A 190 0.80 0.55 24.61
C VAL A 190 1.40 1.85 24.07
N GLU A 191 2.71 1.98 24.19
CA GLU A 191 3.50 3.03 23.56
C GLU A 191 4.28 2.43 22.39
N MET A 192 4.09 2.98 21.20
CA MET A 192 4.83 2.62 19.99
C MET A 192 5.71 3.81 19.60
N HIS A 193 7.02 3.58 19.56
CA HIS A 193 8.02 4.56 19.14
C HIS A 193 8.51 4.21 17.74
N PHE A 194 8.40 5.15 16.81
CA PHE A 194 8.91 4.98 15.45
C PHE A 194 9.50 6.29 14.97
N GLN A 195 10.81 6.32 14.76
CA GLN A 195 11.55 7.55 14.45
C GLN A 195 11.26 8.64 15.51
N ASP A 196 10.78 9.81 15.11
CA ASP A 196 10.36 10.92 15.97
C ASP A 196 8.89 10.83 16.43
N LYS A 197 8.17 9.77 16.03
CA LYS A 197 6.75 9.58 16.35
C LYS A 197 6.57 8.70 17.58
N LEU A 198 5.66 9.14 18.45
CA LEU A 198 5.14 8.37 19.57
C LEU A 198 3.63 8.21 19.42
N LEU A 199 3.19 6.96 19.31
CA LEU A 199 1.78 6.60 19.33
C LEU A 199 1.43 5.96 20.67
N LYS A 200 0.39 6.47 21.34
CA LYS A 200 -0.12 5.91 22.60
C LYS A 200 -1.52 5.34 22.41
N LEU A 201 -1.69 4.08 22.78
CA LEU A 201 -2.94 3.34 22.64
C LEU A 201 -3.39 2.81 24.00
N VAL A 202 -4.45 3.38 24.55
CA VAL A 202 -5.07 2.87 25.78
C VAL A 202 -6.01 1.72 25.43
N VAL A 203 -5.78 0.55 25.99
CA VAL A 203 -6.60 -0.64 25.72
C VAL A 203 -8.05 -0.39 26.14
N GLY A 204 -8.98 -0.77 25.26
CA GLY A 204 -10.43 -0.60 25.45
C GLY A 204 -10.93 0.83 25.20
N LYS A 205 -10.07 1.76 24.76
CA LYS A 205 -10.47 3.13 24.43
C LYS A 205 -10.17 3.46 22.97
N THR A 206 -11.10 4.18 22.35
CA THR A 206 -10.88 4.82 21.06
C THR A 206 -10.07 6.11 21.23
N GLY A 207 -9.62 6.66 20.11
CA GLY A 207 -8.85 7.89 20.06
C GLY A 207 -8.96 8.54 18.68
N PRO A 208 -8.32 9.70 18.46
CA PRO A 208 -8.34 10.36 17.16
C PRO A 208 -7.89 9.41 16.03
N GLY A 209 -8.79 9.14 15.08
CA GLY A 209 -8.56 8.21 13.96
C GLY A 209 -8.60 6.72 14.30
N LEU A 210 -8.79 6.34 15.57
CA LEU A 210 -8.91 4.96 16.03
C LEU A 210 -10.39 4.62 16.27
N GLU A 211 -11.02 4.04 15.26
CA GLU A 211 -12.45 3.72 15.28
C GLU A 211 -12.78 2.51 16.15
N VAL A 212 -11.94 1.47 16.08
CA VAL A 212 -12.05 0.25 16.90
C VAL A 212 -10.92 0.26 17.91
N PRO A 213 -11.19 0.14 19.22
CA PRO A 213 -10.17 0.25 20.24
C PRO A 213 -9.15 -0.89 20.16
N ALA A 214 -7.93 -0.63 20.65
CA ALA A 214 -6.99 -1.69 20.92
C ALA A 214 -7.55 -2.62 22.00
N MET A 215 -7.35 -3.93 21.87
CA MET A 215 -7.85 -4.92 22.82
C MET A 215 -6.77 -5.96 23.15
N ILE A 216 -6.97 -6.73 24.20
CA ILE A 216 -6.07 -7.82 24.56
C ILE A 216 -6.79 -9.14 24.28
N GLU A 217 -6.19 -9.98 23.45
CA GLU A 217 -6.63 -11.33 23.14
C GLU A 217 -5.45 -12.28 23.33
N GLU A 218 -5.65 -13.34 24.11
CA GLU A 218 -4.61 -14.34 24.43
C GLU A 218 -3.27 -13.73 24.90
N GLY A 219 -3.33 -12.62 25.65
CA GLY A 219 -2.13 -11.92 26.15
C GLY A 219 -1.40 -11.06 25.11
N ARG A 220 -1.96 -10.88 23.91
CA ARG A 220 -1.46 -9.98 22.87
C ARG A 220 -2.35 -8.77 22.70
N THR A 221 -1.76 -7.59 22.55
CA THR A 221 -2.52 -6.40 22.16
C THR A 221 -2.81 -6.44 20.67
N LEU A 222 -4.08 -6.56 20.33
CA LEU A 222 -4.60 -6.45 18.97
C LEU A 222 -5.03 -5.02 18.69
N VAL A 223 -4.71 -4.56 17.48
CA VAL A 223 -4.95 -3.18 17.02
C VAL A 223 -5.43 -3.19 15.58
N PRO A 224 -6.24 -2.21 15.16
CA PRO A 224 -6.62 -2.08 13.75
C PRO A 224 -5.38 -1.87 12.89
N LEU A 225 -5.12 -2.79 11.97
CA LEU A 225 -3.90 -2.80 11.16
C LEU A 225 -3.65 -1.46 10.46
N ARG A 226 -4.68 -0.95 9.78
CA ARG A 226 -4.60 0.31 9.01
C ARG A 226 -4.21 1.50 9.88
N TYR A 227 -4.60 1.50 11.16
CA TYR A 227 -4.24 2.58 12.08
C TYR A 227 -2.72 2.59 12.34
N VAL A 228 -2.12 1.42 12.56
CA VAL A 228 -0.68 1.29 12.87
C VAL A 228 0.18 1.57 11.65
N VAL A 229 -0.07 0.86 10.55
CA VAL A 229 0.76 0.91 9.33
C VAL A 229 0.77 2.29 8.66
N ASN A 230 -0.33 3.05 8.72
CA ASN A 230 -0.38 4.41 8.19
C ASN A 230 0.57 5.35 8.95
N ASN A 231 0.69 5.17 10.27
CA ASN A 231 1.63 5.96 11.08
C ASN A 231 3.10 5.64 10.73
N LEU A 232 3.35 4.43 10.25
CA LEU A 232 4.66 3.90 9.87
C LEU A 232 5.00 4.13 8.39
N GLY A 233 4.11 4.77 7.61
CA GLY A 233 4.34 5.10 6.21
C GLY A 233 4.26 3.91 5.26
N ALA A 234 3.49 2.88 5.60
CA ALA A 234 3.30 1.71 4.76
C ALA A 234 1.92 1.68 4.09
N THR A 235 1.84 0.95 2.99
CA THR A 235 0.61 0.68 2.25
C THR A 235 -0.03 -0.61 2.74
N VAL A 236 -1.37 -0.67 2.73
CA VAL A 236 -2.14 -1.89 2.98
C VAL A 236 -3.05 -2.17 1.80
N THR A 237 -3.02 -3.41 1.33
CA THR A 237 -3.97 -3.95 0.35
C THR A 237 -4.74 -5.10 0.98
N TRP A 238 -6.07 -5.04 0.92
CA TRP A 238 -6.96 -6.09 1.42
C TRP A 238 -7.54 -6.88 0.24
N PHE A 239 -7.36 -8.18 0.24
CA PHE A 239 -7.89 -9.10 -0.76
C PHE A 239 -9.10 -9.84 -0.18
N PRO A 240 -10.34 -9.41 -0.48
CA PRO A 240 -11.53 -9.96 0.15
C PRO A 240 -11.76 -11.43 -0.19
N ALA A 241 -11.48 -11.83 -1.44
CA ALA A 241 -11.70 -13.21 -1.93
C ALA A 241 -10.89 -14.26 -1.15
N THR A 242 -9.70 -13.90 -0.68
CA THR A 242 -8.79 -14.80 0.05
C THR A 242 -8.60 -14.40 1.50
N GLN A 243 -9.33 -13.38 1.96
CA GLN A 243 -9.16 -12.75 3.27
C GLN A 243 -7.68 -12.48 3.59
N THR A 244 -6.92 -12.02 2.61
CA THR A 244 -5.48 -11.78 2.72
C THR A 244 -5.22 -10.30 2.89
N VAL A 245 -4.31 -9.94 3.79
CA VAL A 245 -3.76 -8.59 3.86
C VAL A 245 -2.31 -8.60 3.41
N MET A 246 -1.95 -7.64 2.57
CA MET A 246 -0.58 -7.32 2.23
C MET A 246 -0.23 -5.94 2.76
N VAL A 247 0.88 -5.84 3.50
CA VAL A 247 1.48 -4.60 3.97
C VAL A 247 2.82 -4.41 3.25
N VAL A 248 3.07 -3.21 2.74
CA VAL A 248 4.32 -2.88 2.04
C VAL A 248 4.90 -1.57 2.57
N LYS A 249 6.19 -1.57 2.91
CA LYS A 249 6.96 -0.41 3.37
C LYS A 249 8.24 -0.22 2.58
#